data_AF-A0A3D4YZV5-F1
#
_entry.id   AF-A0A3D4YZV5-F1
#
_cell.length_a   1.000
_cell.length_b   1.000
_cell.length_c   1.000
_cell.angle_alpha   90.00
_cell.angle_beta   90.00
_cell.angle_gamma   90.00
#
_symmetry.space_group_name_H-M   'P 1'
#
loop_
_entity.id
_entity.type
_entity.pdbx_description
1 polymer ?
#
loop_
_entity_poly.entity_id
_entity_poly.type
_entity_poly.pdbx_seq_one_letter_code
_entity_poly.pdbx_strand_id
1 'polypeptide(L)' 'RDPFFRMLVAQAQTEKLTLVTRDQELPLYDVELLKA' A
#
# COMPACT_ATOMS: atom_id res chain seq x y z
N ARG A 1 0.08 9.11 10.93
CA ARG A 1 0.81 8.20 10.03
C ARG A 1 1.11 6.91 10.76
N ASP A 2 0.30 5.90 10.49
CA ASP A 2 0.35 4.60 11.15
C ASP A 2 1.63 3.82 10.74
N PRO A 3 2.43 3.31 11.69
CA PRO A 3 3.60 2.48 11.37
C PRO A 3 3.25 1.22 10.56
N PHE A 4 2.06 0.65 10.69
CA PHE A 4 1.62 -0.52 9.91
C PHE A 4 1.52 -0.20 8.41
N PHE A 5 1.09 1.02 8.08
CA PHE A 5 1.00 1.47 6.70
C PHE A 5 2.36 1.43 5.99
N ARG A 6 3.41 1.85 6.70
CA ARG A 6 4.78 1.83 6.16
C ARG A 6 5.28 0.41 5.95
N MET A 7 4.96 -0.50 6.86
CA MET A 7 5.30 -1.92 6.70
C MET A 7 4.58 -2.52 5.48
N LEU A 8 3.29 -2.25 5.30
CA LEU A 8 2.52 -2.76 4.16
C LEU A 8 3.04 -2.23 2.82
N VAL A 9 3.37 -0.94 2.73
CA VAL A 9 3.99 -0.35 1.54
C VAL A 9 5.34 -0.99 1.25
N ALA A 10 6.22 -1.11 2.27
CA ALA A 10 7.54 -1.72 2.09
C ALA A 10 7.47 -3.17 1.62
N GLN A 11 6.53 -3.95 2.19
CA GLN A 11 6.28 -5.33 1.78
C GLN A 11 5.80 -5.40 0.33
N ALA A 12 4.79 -4.60 -0.03
CA ALA A 12 4.23 -4.57 -1.37
C ALA A 12 5.27 -4.20 -2.43
N GLN A 13 6.17 -3.27 -2.12
CA GLN A 13 7.28 -2.89 -3.00
C GLN A 13 8.31 -4.02 -3.15
N THR A 14 8.71 -4.64 -2.05
CA THR A 14 9.74 -5.68 -2.04
C THR A 14 9.26 -6.95 -2.76
N GLU A 15 8.00 -7.31 -2.57
CA GLU A 15 7.42 -8.57 -3.06
C GLU A 15 6.52 -8.39 -4.28
N LYS A 16 6.40 -7.16 -4.79
CA LYS A 16 5.57 -6.80 -5.95
C LYS A 16 4.11 -7.23 -5.78
N LEU A 17 3.55 -6.93 -4.62
CA LEU A 17 2.16 -7.24 -4.27
C LEU A 17 1.24 -6.05 -4.60
N THR A 18 0.00 -6.35 -4.97
CA THR A 18 -1.07 -5.35 -5.12
C THR A 18 -1.80 -5.18 -3.79
N LEU A 19 -1.93 -3.95 -3.29
CA LEU A 19 -2.68 -3.65 -2.07
C LEU A 19 -4.16 -3.40 -2.37
N VAL A 20 -5.03 -4.15 -1.70
CA VAL A 20 -6.49 -3.96 -1.76
C VAL A 20 -6.90 -2.99 -0.65
N THR A 21 -7.50 -1.86 -0.98
CA THR A 21 -7.80 -0.82 0.03
C THR A 21 -9.01 0.04 -0.30
N ARG A 22 -9.60 0.65 0.74
CA ARG A 22 -10.56 1.76 0.65
C ARG A 22 -9.93 3.11 1.02
N ASP A 23 -8.68 3.10 1.49
CA ASP A 23 -7.99 4.29 1.98
C ASP A 23 -7.51 5.16 0.83
N GLN A 24 -7.79 6.45 0.93
CA GLN A 24 -7.45 7.45 -0.10
C GLN A 24 -6.01 7.97 0.01
N GLU A 25 -5.28 7.61 1.06
CA GLU A 25 -3.90 8.05 1.30
C GLU A 25 -2.84 7.12 0.66
N LEU A 26 -3.20 5.88 0.30
CA LEU A 26 -2.30 4.91 -0.35
C LEU A 26 -1.83 5.27 -1.76
N PRO A 27 -2.63 5.95 -2.62
CA PRO A 27 -2.20 6.37 -3.96
C PRO A 27 -0.98 7.29 -3.99
N LEU A 28 -0.53 7.80 -2.85
CA LEU A 28 0.67 8.64 -2.73
C LEU A 28 1.98 7.82 -2.73
N TYR A 29 1.89 6.50 -2.65
CA TYR A 29 3.04 5.60 -2.63
C TYR A 29 3.14 4.83 -3.95
N ASP A 30 4.37 4.53 -4.37
CA ASP A 30 4.65 3.75 -5.57
C ASP A 30 4.42 2.26 -5.30
N VAL A 31 3.13 1.88 -5.29
CA VAL A 31 2.62 0.51 -5.12
C VAL A 31 1.41 0.30 -6.01
N GLU A 32 1.18 -0.93 -6.45
CA GLU A 32 -0.03 -1.29 -7.18
C GLU A 32 -1.22 -1.34 -6.22
N LEU A 33 -2.36 -0.76 -6.63
CA LEU A 33 -3.56 -0.67 -5.81
C LEU A 33 -4.78 -1.26 -6.52
N LEU A 34 -5.60 -1.99 -5.76
CA LEU A 34 -6.94 -2.42 -6.17
C LEU A 34 -7.97 -1.79 -5.22
N LYS A 35 -9.03 -1.21 -5.77
CA LYS A 35 -10.14 -0.69 -4.95
C LYS A 35 -10.98 -1.83 -4.39
N ALA A 36 -11.24 -1.77 -3.08
CA ALA A 36 -12.06 -2.73 -2.32
C ALA A 36 -13.53 -2.32 -2.17
#